data_AF-A0A6V7BZ91-F1
#
_entry.id   AF-A0A6V7BZ91-F1
#
_cell.length_a   1.000
_cell.length_b   1.000
_cell.length_c   1.000
_cell.angle_alpha   90.00
_cell.angle_beta   90.00
_cell.angle_gamma   90.00
#
_symmetry.space_group_name_H-M   'P 1'
#
loop_
_entity.id
_entity.type
_entity.pdbx_description
1 polymer ?
#
loop_
_entity_poly.entity_id
_entity_poly.type
_entity_poly.pdbx_seq_one_letter_code
_entity_poly.pdbx_strand_id
1 'polypeptide(L)'
;MFFWITDGDAVNFANFIESLDNLGEAGFARRHLILGERGVISKILQVQGLSRKSSAYFKSVLAKYSQVAVLGKLLKKINIVPDSIACHQQGIDWVVPLSSFSDTNLLESTILVVEHMYDYQVILFLAQIHLREKGIFGMGGLRFTPVSGGGGGTSLTLVVHQRNSSSLGLCVVDSDRPHVHGALGSTAKSCRKSFSNSWRWSLHILNARELENVVPPELYAQSDVGDRIVRRELYNEKNWPLHGFMDIKKGDRLCRFRNLNIGDKSHEATHSALSAVSWDSICANLGCSDEKCTMCEPDDGLLARFSSKLDNHKIAGCRVFPQRVPALDHLLAEVASFGLASKWSLT
;
A
#
# COMPACT_ATOMS: atom_id res chain seq x y z
N MET A 1 6.71 8.64 3.26
CA MET A 1 6.40 8.00 4.55
C MET A 1 5.84 9.04 5.50
N PHE A 2 4.95 8.65 6.41
CA PHE A 2 4.38 9.55 7.41
C PHE A 2 5.16 9.49 8.74
N PHE A 3 5.73 10.62 9.12
CA PHE A 3 6.48 10.82 10.37
C PHE A 3 5.71 11.70 11.34
N TRP A 4 5.78 11.36 12.63
CA TRP A 4 5.11 12.06 13.71
C TRP A 4 6.05 12.31 14.88
N ILE A 5 6.46 13.56 15.09
CA ILE A 5 7.36 13.93 16.19
C ILE A 5 6.54 14.16 17.47
N THR A 6 6.86 13.42 18.53
CA THR A 6 6.23 13.57 19.85
C THR A 6 7.16 14.28 20.82
N ASP A 7 6.60 14.79 21.91
CA ASP A 7 7.41 15.34 23.00
C ASP A 7 8.06 14.18 23.77
N GLY A 8 9.21 14.47 24.38
CA GLY A 8 9.75 13.68 25.48
C GLY A 8 9.87 14.61 26.69
N ASP A 9 9.90 14.05 27.90
CA ASP A 9 10.01 14.87 29.11
C ASP A 9 11.32 15.69 29.09
N ALA A 10 11.20 17.03 29.21
CA ALA A 10 12.32 17.97 29.33
C ALA A 10 13.40 17.92 28.21
N VAL A 11 12.98 17.74 26.96
CA VAL A 11 13.90 17.60 25.81
C VAL A 11 14.52 18.92 25.36
N ASN A 12 15.84 18.92 25.20
CA ASN A 12 16.56 19.98 24.49
C ASN A 12 16.74 19.62 23.00
N PHE A 13 15.83 20.11 22.16
CA PHE A 13 15.87 19.91 20.70
C PHE A 13 17.13 20.50 20.02
N ALA A 14 17.87 21.39 20.67
CA ALA A 14 19.13 21.92 20.14
C ALA A 14 20.20 20.83 19.95
N ASN A 15 20.09 19.70 20.66
CA ASN A 15 21.01 18.58 20.49
C ASN A 15 20.74 17.77 19.20
N PHE A 16 19.63 18.04 18.51
CA PHE A 16 19.19 17.29 17.33
C PHE A 16 19.00 18.18 16.10
N ILE A 17 19.71 19.31 16.02
CA ILE A 17 19.58 20.28 14.92
C ILE A 17 19.72 19.59 13.56
N GLU A 18 20.74 18.75 13.37
CA GLU A 18 20.97 18.05 12.10
C GLU A 18 19.78 17.16 11.72
N SER A 19 19.31 16.32 12.64
CA SER A 19 18.16 15.43 12.40
C SER A 19 16.86 16.20 12.13
N LEU A 20 16.61 17.28 12.86
CA LEU A 20 15.46 18.14 12.65
C LEU A 20 15.52 18.88 11.33
N ASP A 21 16.72 19.33 10.93
CA ASP A 21 16.93 20.00 9.66
C ASP A 21 16.74 19.04 8.48
N ASN A 22 17.31 17.83 8.55
CA ASN A 22 17.11 16.80 7.53
C ASN A 22 15.63 16.43 7.37
N LEU A 23 14.90 16.27 8.48
CA LEU A 23 13.46 16.08 8.47
C LEU A 23 12.77 17.27 7.80
N GLY A 24 13.00 18.49 8.29
CA GLY A 24 12.39 19.69 7.71
C GLY A 24 12.65 19.85 6.21
N GLU A 25 13.87 19.56 5.75
CA GLU A 25 14.24 19.59 4.34
C GLU A 25 13.53 18.50 3.53
N ALA A 26 13.40 17.28 4.04
CA ALA A 26 12.68 16.22 3.35
C ALA A 26 11.17 16.52 3.22
N GLY A 27 10.59 17.15 4.26
CA GLY A 27 9.24 17.69 4.23
C GLY A 27 9.09 18.83 3.22
N PHE A 28 10.05 19.76 3.19
CA PHE A 28 10.12 20.88 2.24
C PHE A 28 10.21 20.39 0.79
N ALA A 29 11.06 19.38 0.54
CA ALA A 29 11.26 18.74 -0.75
C ALA A 29 10.09 17.83 -1.17
N ARG A 30 9.05 17.73 -0.34
CA ARG A 30 7.85 16.89 -0.56
C ARG A 30 8.20 15.42 -0.77
N ARG A 31 9.20 14.92 -0.04
CA ARG A 31 9.56 13.50 -0.05
C ARG A 31 8.70 12.72 0.92
N HIS A 32 8.40 13.34 2.05
CA HIS A 32 7.67 12.76 3.15
C HIS A 32 6.71 13.77 3.77
N LEU A 33 5.76 13.27 4.54
CA LEU A 33 4.93 14.10 5.39
C LEU A 33 5.46 14.00 6.81
N ILE A 34 5.91 15.13 7.35
CA ILE A 34 6.46 15.22 8.71
C ILE A 34 5.55 16.13 9.51
N LEU A 35 4.86 15.55 10.47
CA LEU A 35 4.03 16.23 11.45
C LEU A 35 4.58 15.94 12.84
N GLY A 36 3.92 16.47 13.85
CA GLY A 36 4.22 16.22 15.24
C GLY A 36 3.24 16.98 16.09
N GLU A 37 3.30 16.84 17.40
CA GLU A 37 2.40 17.60 18.27
C GLU A 37 2.61 19.10 18.11
N ARG A 38 1.52 19.89 18.20
CA ARG A 38 1.59 21.34 18.00
C ARG A 38 2.64 22.03 18.88
N GLY A 39 2.71 21.63 20.15
CA GLY A 39 3.70 22.14 21.11
C GLY A 39 5.12 21.82 20.70
N VAL A 40 5.36 20.59 20.23
CA VAL A 40 6.66 20.11 19.74
C VAL A 40 7.12 20.87 18.52
N ILE A 41 6.26 21.04 17.50
CA ILE A 41 6.61 21.81 16.30
C ILE A 41 6.93 23.27 16.66
N SER A 42 6.21 23.84 17.63
CA SER A 42 6.47 25.20 18.11
C SER A 42 7.83 25.31 18.81
N LYS A 43 8.21 24.32 19.63
CA LYS A 43 9.54 24.23 20.27
C LYS A 43 10.65 24.06 19.22
N ILE A 44 10.46 23.22 18.21
CA ILE A 44 11.41 23.01 17.10
C ILE A 44 11.70 24.34 16.40
N LEU A 45 10.67 25.16 16.13
CA LEU A 45 10.83 26.46 15.49
C LEU A 45 11.62 27.50 16.33
N GLN A 46 11.82 27.25 17.63
CA GLN A 46 12.64 28.10 18.50
C GLN A 46 14.12 27.69 18.49
N VAL A 47 14.45 26.52 17.94
CA VAL A 47 15.84 26.03 17.86
C VAL A 47 16.63 26.89 16.88
N GLN A 48 17.72 27.48 17.38
CA GLN A 48 18.67 28.21 16.53
C GLN A 48 19.46 27.23 15.66
N GLY A 49 19.66 27.56 14.39
CA GLY A 49 20.46 26.76 13.46
C GLY A 49 19.67 25.93 12.44
N LEU A 50 18.33 25.89 12.51
CA LEU A 50 17.53 25.30 11.44
C LEU A 50 17.70 26.06 10.12
N SER A 51 17.76 25.35 9.01
CA SER A 51 17.79 25.97 7.69
C SER A 51 16.51 26.77 7.42
N ARG A 52 16.59 27.69 6.46
CA ARG A 52 15.43 28.45 5.98
C ARG A 52 14.33 27.52 5.44
N LYS A 53 14.71 26.43 4.77
CA LYS A 53 13.77 25.46 4.18
C LYS A 53 13.00 24.71 5.28
N SER A 54 13.72 24.14 6.24
CA SER A 54 13.12 23.43 7.38
C SER A 54 12.23 24.33 8.21
N SER A 55 12.70 25.54 8.50
CA SER A 55 11.90 26.55 9.20
C SER A 55 10.61 26.89 8.45
N ALA A 56 10.67 27.10 7.13
CA ALA A 56 9.49 27.37 6.30
C ALA A 56 8.51 26.19 6.29
N TYR A 57 9.03 24.96 6.20
CA TYR A 57 8.21 23.75 6.27
C TYR A 57 7.46 23.63 7.60
N PHE A 58 8.17 23.70 8.74
CA PHE A 58 7.55 23.59 10.06
C PHE A 58 6.57 24.73 10.36
N LYS A 59 6.87 25.96 9.91
CA LYS A 59 5.90 27.09 9.96
C LYS A 59 4.63 26.76 9.18
N SER A 60 4.75 26.21 7.97
CA SER A 60 3.58 25.80 7.20
C SER A 60 2.81 24.66 7.85
N VAL A 61 3.48 23.70 8.50
CA VAL A 61 2.82 22.63 9.26
C VAL A 61 2.00 23.24 10.40
N LEU A 62 2.58 24.17 11.16
CA LEU A 62 1.91 24.83 12.27
C LEU A 62 0.67 25.64 11.82
N ALA A 63 0.79 26.37 10.70
CA ALA A 63 -0.31 27.14 10.12
C ALA A 63 -1.49 26.25 9.66
N LYS A 64 -1.19 25.02 9.22
CA LYS A 64 -2.19 24.05 8.71
C LYS A 64 -2.54 22.97 9.73
N TYR A 65 -2.08 23.09 10.97
CA TYR A 65 -2.14 22.01 11.96
C TYR A 65 -3.55 21.43 12.16
N SER A 66 -4.57 22.30 12.26
CA SER A 66 -5.97 21.88 12.44
C SER A 66 -6.50 21.04 11.28
N GLN A 67 -5.97 21.22 10.07
CA GLN A 67 -6.36 20.46 8.88
C GLN A 67 -5.64 19.11 8.87
N VAL A 68 -4.33 19.10 9.17
CA VAL A 68 -3.47 17.92 8.97
C VAL A 68 -3.38 16.98 10.18
N ALA A 69 -3.73 17.44 11.39
CA ALA A 69 -3.61 16.62 12.60
C ALA A 69 -4.46 15.34 12.57
N VAL A 70 -5.59 15.34 11.84
CA VAL A 70 -6.44 14.16 11.67
C VAL A 70 -5.70 12.99 11.01
N LEU A 71 -4.68 13.27 10.18
CA LEU A 71 -3.84 12.25 9.55
C LEU A 71 -3.15 11.36 10.57
N GLY A 72 -2.74 11.93 11.70
CA GLY A 72 -2.10 11.23 12.81
C GLY A 72 -2.94 10.12 13.44
N LYS A 73 -4.26 10.12 13.20
CA LYS A 73 -5.21 9.10 13.68
C LYS A 73 -5.64 8.11 12.59
N LEU A 74 -5.50 8.49 11.32
CA LEU A 74 -6.04 7.74 10.19
C LEU A 74 -5.00 6.80 9.54
N LEU A 75 -3.72 7.11 9.70
CA LEU A 75 -2.64 6.43 8.98
C LEU A 75 -1.59 5.92 9.96
N LYS A 76 -0.99 4.79 9.60
CA LYS A 76 0.20 4.26 10.27
C LYS A 76 1.34 5.27 10.12
N LYS A 77 2.12 5.44 11.18
CA LYS A 77 3.18 6.45 11.26
C LYS A 77 4.43 5.93 11.94
N ILE A 78 5.53 6.63 11.71
CA ILE A 78 6.74 6.51 12.49
C ILE A 78 6.70 7.59 13.57
N ASN A 79 6.54 7.18 14.82
CA ASN A 79 6.63 8.06 15.98
C ASN A 79 8.11 8.35 16.24
N ILE A 80 8.48 9.61 16.05
CA ILE A 80 9.84 10.08 16.29
C ILE A 80 9.89 10.66 17.69
N VAL A 81 10.72 10.07 18.54
CA VAL A 81 10.95 10.54 19.91
C VAL A 81 12.35 11.13 20.04
N PRO A 82 12.54 12.18 20.82
CA PRO A 82 13.86 12.77 21.02
C PRO A 82 14.82 11.92 21.88
N ASP A 83 14.32 10.91 22.58
CA ASP A 83 15.14 10.08 23.48
C ASP A 83 16.03 9.09 22.73
N SER A 84 17.17 8.74 23.34
CA SER A 84 18.08 7.69 22.86
C SER A 84 17.55 6.28 23.15
N ILE A 85 16.32 6.00 22.73
CA ILE A 85 15.72 4.67 22.87
C ILE A 85 16.02 3.80 21.64
N ALA A 86 16.06 2.49 21.84
CA ALA A 86 16.12 1.55 20.72
C ALA A 86 14.84 1.63 19.89
N CYS A 87 14.99 1.49 18.57
CA CYS A 87 13.84 1.38 17.66
C CYS A 87 13.00 0.18 18.05
N HIS A 88 11.71 0.36 18.25
CA HIS A 88 10.80 -0.74 18.58
C HIS A 88 9.41 -0.50 17.99
N GLN A 89 8.67 -1.59 17.82
CA GLN A 89 7.31 -1.55 17.31
C GLN A 89 6.32 -1.37 18.47
N GLN A 90 5.38 -0.43 18.32
CA GLN A 90 4.30 -0.18 19.28
C GLN A 90 2.96 -0.33 18.55
N GLY A 91 2.35 -1.50 18.67
CA GLY A 91 1.16 -1.86 17.88
C GLY A 91 1.48 -1.90 16.39
N ILE A 92 0.80 -1.07 15.59
CA ILE A 92 1.06 -0.94 14.15
C ILE A 92 2.14 0.07 13.80
N ASP A 93 2.49 0.96 14.73
CA ASP A 93 3.45 2.04 14.55
C ASP A 93 4.85 1.61 14.99
N TRP A 94 5.87 2.36 14.55
CA TRP A 94 7.23 2.25 15.07
C TRP A 94 7.57 3.48 15.90
N VAL A 95 8.34 3.28 16.96
CA VAL A 95 8.96 4.36 17.73
C VAL A 95 10.45 4.37 17.38
N VAL A 96 10.95 5.52 16.92
CA VAL A 96 12.30 5.70 16.38
C VAL A 96 12.93 6.94 17.02
N PRO A 97 14.19 6.87 17.50
CA PRO A 97 14.85 8.01 18.11
C PRO A 97 15.18 9.05 17.03
N LEU A 98 15.06 10.34 17.38
CA LEU A 98 15.27 11.48 16.49
C LEU A 98 16.68 11.48 15.90
N SER A 99 17.68 11.03 16.66
CA SER A 99 19.06 10.85 16.20
C SER A 99 19.20 9.89 15.01
N SER A 100 18.23 9.02 14.75
CA SER A 100 18.25 8.12 13.58
C SER A 100 18.17 8.87 12.24
N PHE A 101 17.77 10.14 12.26
CA PHE A 101 17.52 10.96 11.07
C PHE A 101 18.66 11.94 10.74
N SER A 102 19.86 11.75 11.33
CA SER A 102 21.06 12.50 10.93
C SER A 102 21.59 12.09 9.54
N ASP A 103 21.30 10.88 9.06
CA ASP A 103 21.62 10.47 7.69
C ASP A 103 20.57 10.98 6.69
N THR A 104 20.96 11.85 5.77
CA THR A 104 20.08 12.42 4.74
C THR A 104 19.57 11.37 3.75
N ASN A 105 20.33 10.31 3.49
CA ASN A 105 19.97 9.27 2.52
C ASN A 105 18.74 8.45 2.96
N LEU A 106 18.49 8.41 4.27
CA LEU A 106 17.31 7.78 4.86
C LEU A 106 16.00 8.52 4.50
N LEU A 107 16.09 9.82 4.25
CA LEU A 107 14.95 10.70 3.98
C LEU A 107 14.79 11.04 2.49
N GLU A 108 15.41 10.24 1.63
CA GLU A 108 15.08 10.22 0.20
C GLU A 108 13.70 9.60 -0.04
N SER A 109 13.15 9.82 -1.24
CA SER A 109 11.82 9.33 -1.58
C SER A 109 11.71 7.82 -1.36
N THR A 110 10.62 7.40 -0.69
CA THR A 110 10.38 5.98 -0.35
C THR A 110 10.40 5.12 -1.62
N ILE A 111 11.10 4.00 -1.58
CA ILE A 111 11.17 3.05 -2.69
C ILE A 111 9.89 2.19 -2.68
N LEU A 112 9.27 1.99 -3.84
CA LEU A 112 8.19 1.03 -4.02
C LEU A 112 8.66 -0.07 -4.97
N VAL A 113 8.99 -1.22 -4.41
CA VAL A 113 9.35 -2.43 -5.16
C VAL A 113 8.07 -3.17 -5.53
N VAL A 114 7.90 -3.43 -6.82
CA VAL A 114 6.77 -4.20 -7.39
C VAL A 114 7.30 -5.20 -8.41
N GLU A 115 6.49 -6.17 -8.81
CA GLU A 115 6.92 -7.14 -9.82
C GLU A 115 7.09 -6.48 -11.19
N HIS A 116 6.11 -5.65 -11.58
CA HIS A 116 6.08 -4.93 -12.85
C HIS A 116 5.66 -3.46 -12.71
N MET A 117 6.07 -2.62 -13.68
CA MET A 117 5.78 -1.18 -13.64
C MET A 117 4.29 -0.81 -13.78
N TYR A 118 3.48 -1.67 -14.41
CA TYR A 118 2.03 -1.45 -14.44
C TYR A 118 1.40 -1.68 -13.06
N ASP A 119 1.95 -2.58 -12.23
CA ASP A 119 1.50 -2.77 -10.84
C ASP A 119 1.69 -1.46 -10.06
N TYR A 120 2.87 -0.83 -10.20
CA TYR A 120 3.16 0.46 -9.59
C TYR A 120 2.12 1.52 -9.96
N GLN A 121 1.82 1.65 -11.27
CA GLN A 121 0.87 2.64 -11.77
C GLN A 121 -0.54 2.40 -11.23
N VAL A 122 -1.00 1.14 -11.24
CA VAL A 122 -2.32 0.76 -10.72
C VAL A 122 -2.41 0.97 -9.22
N ILE A 123 -1.42 0.50 -8.44
CA ILE A 123 -1.37 0.70 -6.98
C ILE A 123 -1.42 2.19 -6.64
N LEU A 124 -0.63 3.01 -7.33
CA LEU A 124 -0.60 4.45 -7.10
C LEU A 124 -1.96 5.09 -7.40
N PHE A 125 -2.60 4.69 -8.49
CA PHE A 125 -3.93 5.17 -8.85
C PHE A 125 -4.99 4.81 -7.80
N LEU A 126 -5.05 3.54 -7.38
CA LEU A 126 -5.98 3.10 -6.34
C LEU A 126 -5.75 3.86 -5.02
N ALA A 127 -4.49 4.03 -4.63
CA ALA A 127 -4.15 4.78 -3.42
C ALA A 127 -4.55 6.26 -3.53
N GLN A 128 -4.50 6.87 -4.72
CA GLN A 128 -5.02 8.23 -4.91
C GLN A 128 -6.54 8.32 -4.73
N ILE A 129 -7.32 7.34 -5.22
CA ILE A 129 -8.76 7.27 -4.94
C ILE A 129 -8.98 7.20 -3.43
N HIS A 130 -8.25 6.32 -2.73
CA HIS A 130 -8.33 6.19 -1.28
C HIS A 130 -8.09 7.50 -0.54
N LEU A 131 -7.05 8.25 -0.92
CA LEU A 131 -6.78 9.55 -0.32
C LEU A 131 -7.90 10.56 -0.58
N ARG A 132 -8.60 10.50 -1.73
CA ARG A 132 -9.73 11.38 -2.06
C ARG A 132 -10.94 11.06 -1.19
N GLU A 133 -11.27 9.78 -1.05
CA GLU A 133 -12.37 9.32 -0.20
C GLU A 133 -12.19 9.70 1.26
N LYS A 134 -10.95 9.59 1.76
CA LYS A 134 -10.62 10.00 3.13
C LYS A 134 -10.58 11.52 3.30
N GLY A 135 -10.75 12.30 2.23
CA GLY A 135 -10.70 13.77 2.25
C GLY A 135 -9.28 14.33 2.43
N ILE A 136 -8.25 13.51 2.23
CA ILE A 136 -6.86 13.86 2.55
C ILE A 136 -5.99 14.14 1.33
N PHE A 137 -6.49 13.90 0.11
CA PHE A 137 -5.77 14.15 -1.15
C PHE A 137 -5.37 15.62 -1.41
N GLY A 138 -6.05 16.57 -0.76
CA GLY A 138 -5.67 17.99 -0.78
C GLY A 138 -4.53 18.32 0.17
N MET A 139 -4.34 17.51 1.22
CA MET A 139 -3.35 17.73 2.27
C MET A 139 -2.06 16.96 1.99
N GLY A 140 -2.16 15.76 1.43
CA GLY A 140 -1.03 14.91 1.09
C GLY A 140 -1.09 14.37 -0.34
N GLY A 141 0.09 14.13 -0.91
CA GLY A 141 0.28 13.38 -2.15
C GLY A 141 0.99 12.07 -1.86
N LEU A 142 1.04 11.19 -2.85
CA LEU A 142 1.84 9.97 -2.80
C LEU A 142 3.13 10.20 -3.59
N ARG A 143 4.26 9.88 -3.00
CA ARG A 143 5.56 9.94 -3.66
C ARG A 143 6.36 8.68 -3.36
N PHE A 144 6.75 8.02 -4.45
CA PHE A 144 7.57 6.84 -4.43
C PHE A 144 8.60 6.91 -5.55
N THR A 145 9.76 6.31 -5.31
CA THR A 145 10.70 5.91 -6.36
C THR A 145 10.33 4.48 -6.79
N PRO A 146 9.76 4.28 -7.99
CA PRO A 146 9.38 2.95 -8.44
C PRO A 146 10.61 2.10 -8.73
N VAL A 147 10.55 0.81 -8.37
CA VAL A 147 11.56 -0.18 -8.73
C VAL A 147 10.84 -1.46 -9.17
N SER A 148 11.14 -1.92 -10.39
CA SER A 148 10.60 -3.18 -10.92
C SER A 148 11.50 -4.35 -10.53
N GLY A 149 10.91 -5.43 -10.03
CA GLY A 149 11.58 -6.68 -9.69
C GLY A 149 11.72 -7.65 -10.86
N GLY A 150 10.86 -7.54 -11.88
CA GLY A 150 10.85 -8.42 -13.05
C GLY A 150 10.28 -9.80 -12.73
N GLY A 151 9.17 -9.85 -12.00
CA GLY A 151 8.56 -11.11 -11.53
C GLY A 151 9.49 -11.87 -10.58
N GLY A 152 10.11 -12.95 -11.05
CA GLY A 152 10.99 -13.80 -10.22
C GLY A 152 12.23 -13.10 -9.65
N GLY A 153 12.66 -11.96 -10.22
CA GLY A 153 13.78 -11.17 -9.71
C GLY A 153 13.44 -10.30 -8.49
N THR A 154 12.16 -10.17 -8.13
CA THR A 154 11.69 -9.24 -7.09
C THR A 154 12.34 -9.46 -5.72
N SER A 155 12.60 -10.72 -5.33
CA SER A 155 13.28 -10.99 -4.06
C SER A 155 14.72 -10.51 -4.03
N LEU A 156 15.43 -10.55 -5.16
CA LEU A 156 16.80 -10.06 -5.25
C LEU A 156 16.82 -8.53 -5.16
N THR A 157 15.96 -7.87 -5.93
CA THR A 157 15.77 -6.42 -5.90
C THR A 157 15.44 -5.92 -4.49
N LEU A 158 14.50 -6.58 -3.80
CA LEU A 158 14.18 -6.30 -2.40
C LEU A 158 15.42 -6.36 -1.51
N VAL A 159 16.21 -7.43 -1.58
CA VAL A 159 17.41 -7.60 -0.75
C VAL A 159 18.47 -6.55 -1.05
N VAL A 160 18.69 -6.25 -2.34
CA VAL A 160 19.67 -5.23 -2.76
C VAL A 160 19.30 -3.88 -2.16
N HIS A 161 18.04 -3.46 -2.29
CA HIS A 161 17.61 -2.18 -1.73
C HIS A 161 17.57 -2.18 -0.20
N GLN A 162 17.14 -3.27 0.44
CA GLN A 162 17.09 -3.35 1.90
C GLN A 162 18.48 -3.34 2.55
N ARG A 163 19.49 -3.91 1.89
CA ARG A 163 20.87 -3.97 2.43
C ARG A 163 21.72 -2.75 2.06
N ASN A 164 21.57 -2.26 0.83
CA ASN A 164 22.49 -1.26 0.28
C ASN A 164 21.93 0.17 0.34
N SER A 165 20.64 0.35 0.62
CA SER A 165 20.05 1.68 0.80
C SER A 165 19.74 1.92 2.28
N SER A 166 20.08 3.11 2.78
CA SER A 166 19.51 3.60 4.04
C SER A 166 18.07 4.09 3.85
N SER A 167 17.54 4.08 2.62
CA SER A 167 16.20 4.56 2.27
C SER A 167 15.08 3.71 2.83
N LEU A 168 13.91 4.34 2.94
CA LEU A 168 12.65 3.68 3.29
C LEU A 168 12.11 2.91 2.08
N GLY A 169 11.45 1.78 2.31
CA GLY A 169 10.92 0.96 1.24
C GLY A 169 9.64 0.22 1.58
N LEU A 170 8.80 0.03 0.57
CA LEU A 170 7.66 -0.87 0.58
C LEU A 170 7.83 -1.85 -0.60
N CYS A 171 7.70 -3.13 -0.33
CA CYS A 171 7.64 -4.16 -1.36
C CYS A 171 6.23 -4.72 -1.42
N VAL A 172 5.59 -4.68 -2.59
CA VAL A 172 4.28 -5.28 -2.82
C VAL A 172 4.44 -6.40 -3.83
N VAL A 173 3.94 -7.59 -3.50
CA VAL A 173 4.02 -8.78 -4.36
C VAL A 173 2.71 -9.54 -4.38
N ASP A 174 2.43 -10.16 -5.53
CA ASP A 174 1.34 -11.12 -5.71
C ASP A 174 1.57 -12.31 -4.77
N SER A 175 0.52 -12.87 -4.18
CA SER A 175 0.70 -14.04 -3.32
C SER A 175 0.82 -15.34 -4.11
N ASP A 176 0.27 -15.35 -5.33
CA ASP A 176 0.09 -16.51 -6.20
C ASP A 176 -0.59 -17.70 -5.50
N ARG A 177 -1.33 -17.44 -4.42
CA ARG A 177 -2.03 -18.49 -3.70
C ARG A 177 -3.19 -19.01 -4.56
N PRO A 178 -3.33 -20.33 -4.72
CA PRO A 178 -4.48 -20.88 -5.44
C PRO A 178 -5.80 -20.71 -4.67
N HIS A 179 -5.77 -20.54 -3.36
CA HIS A 179 -6.94 -20.40 -2.49
C HIS A 179 -6.51 -19.76 -1.15
N VAL A 180 -7.48 -19.41 -0.29
CA VAL A 180 -7.29 -18.61 0.95
C VAL A 180 -6.08 -19.02 1.79
N HIS A 181 -5.97 -20.32 2.11
CA HIS A 181 -4.87 -20.88 2.90
C HIS A 181 -3.86 -21.67 2.06
N GLY A 182 -3.87 -21.47 0.75
CA GLY A 182 -2.93 -22.09 -0.18
C GLY A 182 -1.49 -21.66 0.07
N ALA A 183 -0.55 -22.47 -0.39
CA ALA A 183 0.86 -22.11 -0.33
C ALA A 183 1.14 -20.85 -1.17
N LEU A 184 2.06 -20.01 -0.69
CA LEU A 184 2.58 -18.89 -1.46
C LEU A 184 3.32 -19.37 -2.72
N GLY A 185 3.20 -18.61 -3.80
CA GLY A 185 4.05 -18.79 -4.98
C GLY A 185 5.52 -18.55 -4.71
N SER A 186 6.35 -18.88 -5.68
CA SER A 186 7.81 -18.85 -5.57
C SER A 186 8.34 -17.46 -5.25
N THR A 187 7.82 -16.41 -5.89
CA THR A 187 8.23 -15.01 -5.69
C THR A 187 7.90 -14.52 -4.29
N ALA A 188 6.63 -14.60 -3.88
CA ALA A 188 6.20 -14.22 -2.53
C ALA A 188 6.93 -15.00 -1.43
N LYS A 189 7.11 -16.32 -1.62
CA LYS A 189 7.83 -17.17 -0.68
C LYS A 189 9.30 -16.73 -0.55
N SER A 190 9.94 -16.39 -1.66
CA SER A 190 11.34 -15.94 -1.68
C SER A 190 11.50 -14.56 -1.05
N CYS A 191 10.59 -13.61 -1.36
CA CYS A 191 10.54 -12.30 -0.72
C CYS A 191 10.37 -12.45 0.80
N ARG A 192 9.39 -13.26 1.25
CA ARG A 192 9.14 -13.50 2.67
C ARG A 192 10.35 -14.09 3.39
N LYS A 193 11.06 -15.03 2.75
CA LYS A 193 12.24 -15.69 3.35
C LYS A 193 13.42 -14.73 3.48
N SER A 194 13.62 -13.85 2.50
CA SER A 194 14.76 -12.94 2.46
C SER A 194 14.51 -11.60 3.16
N PHE A 195 13.25 -11.26 3.43
CA PHE A 195 12.85 -10.00 4.03
C PHE A 195 13.21 -9.92 5.52
N SER A 196 13.89 -8.84 5.88
CA SER A 196 14.12 -8.46 7.28
C SER A 196 13.15 -7.35 7.68
N ASN A 197 12.28 -7.61 8.66
CA ASN A 197 11.35 -6.61 9.14
C ASN A 197 12.10 -5.49 9.89
N SER A 198 11.80 -4.23 9.57
CA SER A 198 12.35 -3.07 10.26
C SER A 198 11.38 -1.89 10.17
N TRP A 199 11.67 -0.81 10.88
CA TRP A 199 10.89 0.43 10.74
C TRP A 199 11.05 1.10 9.36
N ARG A 200 12.12 0.78 8.62
CA ARG A 200 12.43 1.37 7.31
C ARG A 200 11.75 0.65 6.16
N TRP A 201 11.52 -0.66 6.31
CA TRP A 201 11.07 -1.53 5.23
C TRP A 201 9.86 -2.34 5.64
N SER A 202 8.86 -2.42 4.74
CA SER A 202 7.73 -3.33 4.87
C SER A 202 7.58 -4.23 3.63
N LEU A 203 7.07 -5.44 3.84
CA LEU A 203 6.71 -6.39 2.79
C LEU A 203 5.21 -6.65 2.87
N HIS A 204 4.49 -6.23 1.85
CA HIS A 204 3.08 -6.49 1.66
C HIS A 204 2.89 -7.61 0.64
N ILE A 205 2.58 -8.80 1.13
CA ILE A 205 2.10 -9.90 0.27
C ILE A 205 0.60 -9.76 0.19
N LEU A 206 0.06 -9.61 -1.02
CA LEU A 206 -1.37 -9.40 -1.21
C LEU A 206 -2.21 -10.50 -0.53
N ASN A 207 -3.32 -10.12 0.09
CA ASN A 207 -4.35 -11.08 0.53
C ASN A 207 -5.29 -11.46 -0.61
N ALA A 208 -4.70 -11.70 -1.77
CA ALA A 208 -5.30 -12.07 -3.04
C ALA A 208 -4.25 -12.86 -3.84
N ARG A 209 -4.64 -13.62 -4.86
CA ARG A 209 -3.70 -14.31 -5.74
C ARG A 209 -2.83 -13.28 -6.47
N GLU A 210 -3.46 -12.34 -7.16
CA GLU A 210 -2.83 -11.34 -8.03
C GLU A 210 -3.41 -9.95 -7.73
N LEU A 211 -2.68 -8.89 -8.12
CA LEU A 211 -3.18 -7.52 -8.00
C LEU A 211 -4.48 -7.29 -8.79
N GLU A 212 -4.67 -8.00 -9.91
CA GLU A 212 -5.90 -8.01 -10.71
C GLU A 212 -7.15 -8.27 -9.85
N ASN A 213 -7.06 -9.20 -8.90
CA ASN A 213 -8.16 -9.58 -8.02
C ASN A 213 -8.52 -8.48 -7.00
N VAL A 214 -7.60 -7.55 -6.74
CA VAL A 214 -7.79 -6.49 -5.75
C VAL A 214 -8.49 -5.28 -6.38
N VAL A 215 -8.39 -5.09 -7.70
CA VAL A 215 -9.02 -3.97 -8.40
C VAL A 215 -10.54 -4.18 -8.51
N PRO A 216 -11.38 -3.22 -8.06
CA PRO A 216 -12.82 -3.29 -8.26
C PRO A 216 -13.18 -3.43 -9.77
N PRO A 217 -13.98 -4.43 -10.18
CA PRO A 217 -14.25 -4.67 -11.59
C PRO A 217 -14.99 -3.53 -12.29
N GLU A 218 -15.69 -2.66 -11.56
CA GLU A 218 -16.27 -1.44 -12.11
C GLU A 218 -15.21 -0.46 -12.63
N LEU A 219 -13.99 -0.45 -12.07
CA LEU A 219 -12.92 0.40 -12.58
C LEU A 219 -12.43 -0.11 -13.94
N TYR A 220 -12.31 -1.42 -14.10
CA TYR A 220 -12.03 -2.06 -15.39
C TYR A 220 -13.09 -1.68 -16.44
N ALA A 221 -14.37 -1.82 -16.08
CA ALA A 221 -15.48 -1.41 -16.93
C ALA A 221 -15.42 0.07 -17.36
N GLN A 222 -15.11 0.97 -16.43
CA GLN A 222 -14.99 2.41 -16.72
C GLN A 222 -13.82 2.76 -17.65
N SER A 223 -12.79 1.90 -17.76
CA SER A 223 -11.67 2.03 -18.71
C SER A 223 -11.98 1.49 -20.09
N ASP A 224 -13.15 0.89 -20.30
CA ASP A 224 -13.44 0.05 -21.46
C ASP A 224 -12.42 -1.12 -21.57
N VAL A 225 -11.92 -1.61 -20.43
CA VAL A 225 -11.02 -2.75 -20.32
C VAL A 225 -11.77 -3.83 -19.55
N GLY A 226 -12.08 -4.97 -20.16
CA GLY A 226 -12.39 -6.15 -19.38
C GLY A 226 -13.80 -6.29 -18.79
N ASP A 227 -14.85 -5.72 -19.42
CA ASP A 227 -16.26 -5.95 -19.01
C ASP A 227 -16.66 -7.44 -18.94
N ARG A 228 -15.84 -8.35 -19.52
CA ARG A 228 -16.05 -9.81 -19.54
C ARG A 228 -15.09 -10.60 -18.66
N ILE A 229 -14.08 -9.97 -18.07
CA ILE A 229 -12.98 -10.72 -17.44
C ILE A 229 -13.36 -11.15 -16.03
N VAL A 230 -13.97 -10.28 -15.23
CA VAL A 230 -14.38 -10.63 -13.87
C VAL A 230 -15.78 -10.17 -13.57
N ARG A 231 -16.58 -11.09 -13.05
CA ARG A 231 -17.97 -10.85 -12.70
C ARG A 231 -18.08 -10.04 -11.41
N ARG A 232 -18.75 -8.89 -11.50
CA ARG A 232 -18.86 -7.86 -10.44
C ARG A 232 -19.50 -8.41 -9.17
N GLU A 233 -20.46 -9.31 -9.29
CA GLU A 233 -21.16 -9.93 -8.17
C GLU A 233 -20.26 -10.78 -7.25
N LEU A 234 -19.07 -11.16 -7.71
CA LEU A 234 -18.09 -11.89 -6.91
C LEU A 234 -17.17 -10.96 -6.09
N TYR A 235 -17.11 -9.66 -6.42
CA TYR A 235 -16.24 -8.70 -5.74
C TYR A 235 -16.87 -8.21 -4.43
N ASN A 236 -16.92 -9.08 -3.42
CA ASN A 236 -17.34 -8.69 -2.08
C ASN A 236 -16.68 -9.58 -1.03
N GLU A 237 -16.79 -9.18 0.23
CA GLU A 237 -16.16 -9.91 1.35
C GLU A 237 -16.64 -11.36 1.45
N LYS A 238 -17.94 -11.61 1.28
CA LYS A 238 -18.53 -12.97 1.36
C LYS A 238 -17.99 -13.91 0.28
N ASN A 239 -17.77 -13.36 -0.93
CA ASN A 239 -17.29 -14.11 -2.10
C ASN A 239 -15.77 -14.00 -2.30
N TRP A 240 -15.05 -13.33 -1.39
CA TRP A 240 -13.60 -13.14 -1.48
C TRP A 240 -12.80 -14.45 -1.54
N PRO A 241 -13.18 -15.54 -0.85
CA PRO A 241 -12.51 -16.84 -1.02
C PRO A 241 -12.47 -17.35 -2.46
N LEU A 242 -13.41 -16.90 -3.31
CA LEU A 242 -13.48 -17.21 -4.73
C LEU A 242 -12.80 -16.11 -5.55
N HIS A 243 -13.26 -14.87 -5.43
CA HIS A 243 -12.76 -13.76 -6.25
C HIS A 243 -11.31 -13.42 -5.95
N GLY A 244 -10.93 -13.38 -4.67
CA GLY A 244 -9.59 -13.01 -4.26
C GLY A 244 -8.53 -14.01 -4.74
N PHE A 245 -8.92 -15.23 -5.15
CA PHE A 245 -7.98 -16.31 -5.45
C PHE A 245 -8.18 -16.97 -6.82
N MET A 246 -8.98 -16.36 -7.70
CA MET A 246 -9.08 -16.79 -9.09
C MET A 246 -7.82 -16.40 -9.87
N ASP A 247 -7.37 -17.27 -10.79
CA ASP A 247 -6.27 -16.99 -11.72
C ASP A 247 -6.82 -16.15 -12.89
N ILE A 248 -6.66 -14.83 -12.85
CA ILE A 248 -7.20 -13.97 -13.92
C ILE A 248 -6.31 -14.06 -15.16
N LYS A 249 -4.98 -14.14 -14.98
CA LYS A 249 -4.03 -14.23 -16.09
C LYS A 249 -4.26 -15.47 -16.95
N LYS A 250 -4.59 -16.62 -16.35
CA LYS A 250 -4.85 -17.89 -17.07
C LYS A 250 -6.33 -18.24 -17.21
N GLY A 251 -7.21 -17.46 -16.59
CA GLY A 251 -8.62 -17.78 -16.47
C GLY A 251 -8.87 -18.87 -15.45
N ASP A 252 -10.10 -18.94 -14.96
CA ASP A 252 -10.44 -19.84 -13.87
C ASP A 252 -11.88 -20.32 -13.95
N ARG A 253 -12.13 -21.44 -13.27
CA ARG A 253 -13.41 -22.15 -13.30
C ARG A 253 -13.88 -22.55 -11.92
N LEU A 254 -15.19 -22.51 -11.71
CA LEU A 254 -15.83 -22.80 -10.42
C LEU A 254 -15.50 -24.20 -9.90
N CYS A 255 -15.33 -25.17 -10.80
CA CYS A 255 -14.98 -26.55 -10.45
C CYS A 255 -13.65 -26.66 -9.68
N ARG A 256 -12.67 -25.79 -9.95
CA ARG A 256 -11.39 -25.80 -9.21
C ARG A 256 -11.60 -25.58 -7.72
N PHE A 257 -12.52 -24.69 -7.38
CA PHE A 257 -12.88 -24.36 -6.00
C PHE A 257 -13.75 -25.44 -5.33
N ARG A 258 -14.62 -26.10 -6.11
CA ARG A 258 -15.44 -27.22 -5.60
C ARG A 258 -14.65 -28.47 -5.31
N ASN A 259 -13.63 -28.73 -6.13
CA ASN A 259 -12.80 -29.93 -6.01
C ASN A 259 -11.68 -29.76 -4.97
N LEU A 260 -11.73 -28.71 -4.14
CA LEU A 260 -10.84 -28.62 -2.98
C LEU A 260 -11.10 -29.80 -2.04
N ASN A 261 -10.03 -30.38 -1.50
CA ASN A 261 -10.16 -31.49 -0.57
C ASN A 261 -10.87 -31.00 0.71
N ILE A 262 -11.85 -31.76 1.21
CA ILE A 262 -12.59 -31.47 2.46
C ILE A 262 -11.65 -31.26 3.65
N GLY A 263 -10.47 -31.90 3.65
CA GLY A 263 -9.44 -31.71 4.68
C GLY A 263 -8.59 -30.44 4.53
N ASP A 264 -8.71 -29.69 3.43
CA ASP A 264 -7.99 -28.41 3.25
C ASP A 264 -8.65 -27.31 4.09
N LYS A 265 -7.84 -26.52 4.80
CA LYS A 265 -8.34 -25.39 5.61
C LYS A 265 -9.15 -24.38 4.78
N SER A 266 -8.91 -24.31 3.49
CA SER A 266 -9.58 -23.41 2.55
C SER A 266 -10.92 -23.94 2.08
N HIS A 267 -11.20 -25.23 2.27
CA HIS A 267 -12.46 -25.85 1.85
C HIS A 267 -13.65 -25.16 2.51
N GLU A 268 -13.64 -24.96 3.83
CA GLU A 268 -14.74 -24.35 4.57
C GLU A 268 -15.06 -22.92 4.07
N ALA A 269 -14.03 -22.07 3.96
CA ALA A 269 -14.20 -20.71 3.48
C ALA A 269 -14.69 -20.66 2.02
N THR A 270 -14.13 -21.52 1.17
CA THR A 270 -14.48 -21.61 -0.25
C THR A 270 -15.90 -22.14 -0.44
N HIS A 271 -16.28 -23.21 0.25
CA HIS A 271 -17.60 -23.83 0.14
C HIS A 271 -18.70 -22.90 0.69
N SER A 272 -18.41 -22.17 1.77
CA SER A 272 -19.34 -21.16 2.29
C SER A 272 -19.59 -20.05 1.27
N ALA A 273 -18.55 -19.61 0.55
CA ALA A 273 -18.67 -18.66 -0.55
C ALA A 273 -19.39 -19.26 -1.77
N LEU A 274 -19.20 -20.54 -2.09
CA LEU A 274 -19.93 -21.21 -3.17
C LEU A 274 -21.43 -21.28 -2.90
N SER A 275 -21.82 -21.71 -1.69
CA SER A 275 -23.23 -21.77 -1.28
C SER A 275 -23.91 -20.40 -1.22
N ALA A 276 -23.11 -19.33 -1.06
CA ALA A 276 -23.60 -17.96 -1.05
C ALA A 276 -24.00 -17.43 -2.43
N VAL A 277 -23.50 -18.05 -3.49
CA VAL A 277 -23.70 -17.63 -4.87
C VAL A 277 -24.74 -18.54 -5.50
N SER A 278 -25.78 -17.97 -6.14
CA SER A 278 -26.89 -18.72 -6.77
C SER A 278 -26.47 -19.70 -7.88
N TRP A 279 -25.20 -19.67 -8.24
CA TRP A 279 -24.60 -20.43 -9.33
C TRP A 279 -24.26 -21.86 -8.97
N ASP A 280 -24.36 -22.23 -7.69
CA ASP A 280 -24.10 -23.60 -7.29
C ASP A 280 -24.99 -24.57 -8.08
N SER A 281 -26.23 -24.15 -8.38
CA SER A 281 -27.16 -24.89 -9.25
C SER A 281 -26.73 -25.01 -10.72
N ILE A 282 -26.02 -24.02 -11.28
CA ILE A 282 -25.70 -23.94 -12.72
C ILE A 282 -24.61 -24.95 -13.07
N CYS A 283 -23.54 -25.01 -12.27
CA CYS A 283 -22.41 -25.89 -12.55
C CYS A 283 -22.50 -27.23 -11.83
N ALA A 284 -23.38 -27.44 -10.86
CA ALA A 284 -23.41 -28.71 -10.10
C ALA A 284 -23.67 -29.92 -11.00
N ASN A 285 -24.37 -29.71 -12.11
CA ASN A 285 -24.76 -30.75 -13.07
C ASN A 285 -23.97 -30.70 -14.38
N LEU A 286 -23.10 -29.70 -14.56
CA LEU A 286 -22.32 -29.49 -15.78
C LEU A 286 -20.87 -29.89 -15.50
N GLY A 287 -20.26 -30.63 -16.43
CA GLY A 287 -18.85 -30.98 -16.33
C GLY A 287 -17.97 -29.71 -16.27
N CYS A 288 -16.78 -29.83 -15.67
CA CYS A 288 -15.85 -28.70 -15.47
C CYS A 288 -15.42 -27.99 -16.78
N SER A 289 -15.57 -28.66 -17.94
CA SER A 289 -15.31 -28.09 -19.27
C SER A 289 -16.40 -27.13 -19.77
N ASP A 290 -17.57 -27.08 -19.15
CA ASP A 290 -18.66 -26.20 -19.56
C ASP A 290 -18.31 -24.71 -19.36
N GLU A 291 -18.55 -23.89 -20.38
CA GLU A 291 -18.29 -22.44 -20.37
C GLU A 291 -19.08 -21.71 -19.27
N LYS A 292 -20.24 -22.25 -18.87
CA LYS A 292 -21.04 -21.69 -17.77
C LYS A 292 -20.32 -21.78 -16.42
N CYS A 293 -19.26 -22.60 -16.33
CA CYS A 293 -18.42 -22.71 -15.15
C CYS A 293 -17.19 -21.81 -15.16
N THR A 294 -17.00 -21.03 -16.23
CA THR A 294 -15.96 -20.00 -16.30
C THR A 294 -16.29 -18.86 -15.33
N MET A 295 -15.38 -18.64 -14.39
CA MET A 295 -15.44 -17.52 -13.43
C MET A 295 -14.80 -16.26 -14.00
N CYS A 296 -13.67 -16.44 -14.68
CA CYS A 296 -12.95 -15.40 -15.41
C CYS A 296 -12.34 -15.97 -16.69
N GLU A 297 -12.34 -15.16 -17.75
CA GLU A 297 -11.62 -15.45 -18.99
C GLU A 297 -10.12 -15.15 -18.81
N PRO A 298 -9.22 -15.90 -19.48
CA PRO A 298 -7.77 -15.64 -19.41
C PRO A 298 -7.41 -14.26 -19.94
N ASP A 299 -6.67 -13.49 -19.14
CA ASP A 299 -6.17 -12.18 -19.57
C ASP A 299 -4.88 -11.77 -18.85
N ASP A 300 -3.74 -12.20 -19.39
CA ASP A 300 -2.41 -11.88 -18.88
C ASP A 300 -2.02 -10.39 -19.01
N GLY A 301 -2.69 -9.67 -19.91
CA GLY A 301 -2.46 -8.26 -20.19
C GLY A 301 -3.43 -7.30 -19.50
N LEU A 302 -4.30 -7.79 -18.61
CA LEU A 302 -5.36 -6.98 -17.99
C LEU A 302 -4.81 -5.73 -17.30
N LEU A 303 -3.86 -5.90 -16.37
CA LEU A 303 -3.29 -4.74 -15.67
C LEU A 303 -2.53 -3.81 -16.59
N ALA A 304 -1.80 -4.34 -17.58
CA ALA A 304 -1.08 -3.50 -18.54
C ALA A 304 -2.04 -2.62 -19.35
N ARG A 305 -3.13 -3.19 -19.88
CA ARG A 305 -4.16 -2.42 -20.60
C ARG A 305 -4.89 -1.45 -19.68
N PHE A 306 -5.26 -1.89 -18.47
CA PHE A 306 -5.89 -1.01 -17.48
C PHE A 306 -5.00 0.18 -17.14
N SER A 307 -3.72 -0.08 -16.91
CA SER A 307 -2.72 0.95 -16.60
C SER A 307 -2.61 1.99 -17.72
N SER A 308 -2.63 1.55 -18.97
CA SER A 308 -2.61 2.46 -20.15
C SER A 308 -3.82 3.38 -20.25
N LYS A 309 -4.89 3.12 -19.48
CA LYS A 309 -6.15 3.88 -19.47
C LYS A 309 -6.36 4.73 -18.23
N LEU A 310 -5.41 4.76 -17.28
CA LEU A 310 -5.58 5.49 -16.02
C LEU A 310 -5.74 7.01 -16.22
N ASP A 311 -5.17 7.56 -17.29
CA ASP A 311 -5.32 8.97 -17.66
C ASP A 311 -6.66 9.29 -18.36
N ASN A 312 -7.51 8.29 -18.62
CA ASN A 312 -8.85 8.51 -19.15
C ASN A 312 -9.69 9.34 -18.17
N HIS A 313 -10.30 10.43 -18.64
CA HIS A 313 -11.10 11.35 -17.83
C HIS A 313 -12.14 10.66 -16.92
N LYS A 314 -12.78 9.57 -17.38
CA LYS A 314 -13.75 8.82 -16.56
C LYS A 314 -13.11 8.26 -15.29
N ILE A 315 -11.93 7.65 -15.43
CA ILE A 315 -11.18 6.99 -14.35
C ILE A 315 -10.43 8.01 -13.51
N ALA A 316 -9.77 8.98 -14.14
CA ALA A 316 -9.05 10.04 -13.46
C ALA A 316 -9.96 10.83 -12.51
N GLY A 317 -11.24 10.98 -12.88
CA GLY A 317 -12.29 11.63 -12.09
C GLY A 317 -12.84 10.81 -10.93
N CYS A 318 -12.47 9.53 -10.79
CA CYS A 318 -12.95 8.68 -9.72
C CYS A 318 -12.51 9.21 -8.35
N ARG A 319 -13.50 9.52 -7.49
CA ARG A 319 -13.27 10.05 -6.13
C ARG A 319 -13.58 9.04 -5.04
N VAL A 320 -14.35 8.00 -5.36
CA VAL A 320 -14.83 6.98 -4.44
C VAL A 320 -14.80 5.63 -5.15
N PHE A 321 -14.35 4.59 -4.45
CA PHE A 321 -14.40 3.24 -4.96
C PHE A 321 -15.84 2.79 -5.14
N PRO A 322 -16.18 2.20 -6.30
CA PRO A 322 -17.50 1.62 -6.51
C PRO A 322 -17.82 0.51 -5.49
N GLN A 323 -16.81 -0.29 -5.15
CA GLN A 323 -16.88 -1.39 -4.21
C GLN A 323 -15.53 -1.53 -3.48
N ARG A 324 -15.55 -2.11 -2.28
CA ARG A 324 -14.35 -2.35 -1.48
C ARG A 324 -14.35 -3.75 -0.89
N VAL A 325 -13.15 -4.28 -0.72
CA VAL A 325 -12.87 -5.53 -0.04
C VAL A 325 -11.73 -5.31 0.96
N PRO A 326 -11.67 -6.08 2.07
CA PRO A 326 -10.62 -5.91 3.07
C PRO A 326 -9.19 -5.98 2.51
N ALA A 327 -8.95 -6.80 1.48
CA ALA A 327 -7.64 -6.92 0.84
C ALA A 327 -7.19 -5.59 0.18
N LEU A 328 -8.12 -4.88 -0.49
CA LEU A 328 -7.86 -3.55 -1.03
C LEU A 328 -7.55 -2.58 0.11
N ASP A 329 -8.35 -2.58 1.18
CA ASP A 329 -8.16 -1.67 2.30
C ASP A 329 -6.80 -1.81 2.97
N HIS A 330 -6.34 -3.05 3.17
CA HIS A 330 -5.01 -3.32 3.73
C HIS A 330 -3.88 -2.80 2.84
N LEU A 331 -3.95 -3.07 1.52
CA LEU A 331 -2.97 -2.58 0.56
C LEU A 331 -2.92 -1.04 0.58
N LEU A 332 -4.06 -0.38 0.50
CA LEU A 332 -4.13 1.08 0.40
C LEU A 332 -3.71 1.77 1.69
N ALA A 333 -4.02 1.20 2.86
CA ALA A 333 -3.55 1.73 4.14
C ALA A 333 -2.02 1.72 4.22
N GLU A 334 -1.37 0.64 3.76
CA GLU A 334 0.08 0.51 3.79
C GLU A 334 0.76 1.43 2.76
N VAL A 335 0.26 1.44 1.52
CA VAL A 335 0.74 2.32 0.45
C VAL A 335 0.58 3.79 0.83
N ALA A 336 -0.56 4.19 1.41
CA ALA A 336 -0.76 5.55 1.87
C ALA A 336 0.26 5.93 2.96
N SER A 337 0.48 5.06 3.95
CA SER A 337 1.38 5.33 5.07
C SER A 337 2.85 5.47 4.62
N PHE A 338 3.30 4.63 3.69
CA PHE A 338 4.66 4.69 3.14
C PHE A 338 4.83 5.80 2.09
N GLY A 339 3.80 6.11 1.30
CA GLY A 339 3.88 7.05 0.19
C GLY A 339 3.60 8.50 0.55
N LEU A 340 3.00 8.78 1.72
CA LEU A 340 2.51 10.12 2.02
C LEU A 340 3.63 11.16 2.02
N ALA A 341 3.36 12.26 1.32
CA ALA A 341 4.20 13.44 1.19
C ALA A 341 3.37 14.72 1.25
N SER A 342 3.97 15.84 1.67
CA SER A 342 3.30 17.14 1.68
C SER A 342 2.94 17.61 0.26
N LYS A 343 1.72 18.13 0.06
CA LYS A 343 1.24 18.61 -1.25
C LYS A 343 1.03 20.11 -1.33
N TRP A 344 0.92 20.79 -0.19
CA TRP A 344 0.62 22.22 -0.17
C TRP A 344 1.81 23.08 -0.64
N SER A 345 1.49 24.27 -1.14
CA SER A 345 2.49 25.31 -1.36
C SER A 345 3.05 25.77 -0.02
N LEU A 346 4.38 25.91 0.01
CA LEU A 346 5.09 26.58 1.08
C LEU A 346 5.16 28.05 0.66
N THR A 347 4.29 28.86 1.24
CA THR A 347 4.27 30.32 1.06
C THR A 347 5.19 30.97 2.06
#